data_AF-A0A4P5WPZ7-F1
#
_entry.id   AF-A0A4P5WPZ7-F1
#
_cell.length_a   1.000
_cell.length_b   1.000
_cell.length_c   1.000
_cell.angle_alpha   90.00
_cell.angle_beta   90.00
_cell.angle_gamma   90.00
#
_symmetry.space_group_name_H-M   'P 1'
#
loop_
_entity.id
_entity.type
_entity.pdbx_description
1 polymer ?
#
loop_
_entity_poly.entity_id
_entity_poly.type
_entity_poly.pdbx_seq_one_letter_code
_entity_poly.pdbx_strand_id
1 'polypeptide(L)'
;MGTFDVFANVVLLTPRHHADKIFSQVPAVVNLQEHWAAGASRLPNDAGLIFKVLGQESEPVQAKVREFWSIVRQTVTGAPVLPKFVWR
;
A
#
# COMPACT_ATOMS: atom_id res chain seq x y z
N MET A 1 9.26 -9.34 13.34
CA MET A 1 8.40 -8.19 13.75
C MET A 1 7.14 -8.75 14.38
N GLY A 2 7.21 -9.16 15.65
CA GLY A 2 6.25 -10.14 16.17
C GLY A 2 6.34 -11.43 15.37
N THR A 3 5.21 -11.97 14.93
CA THR A 3 5.08 -13.18 14.09
C THR A 3 5.28 -12.94 12.59
N PHE A 4 5.62 -11.72 12.17
CA PHE A 4 5.86 -11.38 10.76
C PHE A 4 7.35 -11.32 10.42
N ASP A 5 7.72 -11.87 9.27
CA ASP A 5 9.11 -11.98 8.79
C ASP A 5 9.42 -11.03 7.64
N VAL A 6 8.41 -10.59 6.89
CA VAL A 6 8.54 -9.69 5.74
C VAL A 6 7.90 -8.34 6.05
N PHE A 7 8.59 -7.27 5.65
CA PHE A 7 8.12 -5.89 5.77
C PHE A 7 8.32 -5.14 4.46
N ALA A 8 7.31 -4.35 4.08
CA ALA A 8 7.40 -3.38 3.00
C ALA A 8 7.00 -1.99 3.48
N ASN A 9 7.71 -1.00 2.96
CA ASN A 9 7.44 0.41 3.19
C ASN A 9 7.36 1.14 1.84
N VAL A 10 6.25 1.83 1.60
CA VAL A 10 6.01 2.60 0.38
C VAL A 10 5.83 4.06 0.75
N VAL A 11 6.65 4.93 0.17
CA VAL A 11 6.52 6.38 0.31
C VAL A 11 5.85 6.92 -0.94
N LEU A 12 4.67 7.52 -0.78
CA LEU A 12 3.95 8.20 -1.84
C LEU A 12 4.07 9.71 -1.65
N LEU A 13 4.76 10.37 -2.58
CA LEU A 13 4.80 11.83 -2.66
C LEU A 13 3.72 12.29 -3.63
N THR A 14 2.76 13.08 -3.13
CA THR A 14 1.63 13.53 -3.95
C THR A 14 0.98 14.75 -3.30
N PRO A 15 0.39 15.67 -4.09
CA PRO A 15 -0.39 16.77 -3.54
C PRO A 15 -1.50 16.29 -2.58
N ARG A 16 -1.80 17.12 -1.58
CA ARG A 16 -2.78 16.84 -0.53
C ARG A 16 -4.11 16.28 -1.05
N HIS A 17 -4.65 16.84 -2.13
CA HIS A 17 -5.96 16.42 -2.67
C HIS A 17 -5.97 14.97 -3.16
N HIS A 18 -4.84 14.43 -3.64
CA HIS A 18 -4.72 13.01 -3.97
C HIS A 18 -4.47 12.19 -2.71
N ALA A 19 -3.61 12.66 -1.81
CA ALA A 19 -3.33 11.97 -0.54
C ALA A 19 -4.62 11.74 0.28
N ASP A 20 -5.49 12.75 0.36
CA ASP A 20 -6.78 12.67 1.06
C ASP A 20 -7.69 11.60 0.48
N LYS A 21 -7.83 11.58 -0.85
CA LYS A 21 -8.64 10.59 -1.58
C LYS A 21 -8.09 9.18 -1.44
N ILE A 22 -6.77 9.01 -1.44
CA ILE A 22 -6.14 7.70 -1.32
C ILE A 22 -6.24 7.20 0.13
N PHE A 23 -6.00 8.08 1.11
CA PHE A 23 -6.05 7.71 2.52
C PHE A 23 -7.43 7.20 2.95
N SER A 24 -8.52 7.79 2.43
CA SER A 24 -9.88 7.31 2.72
C SER A 24 -10.20 5.93 2.15
N GLN A 25 -9.41 5.43 1.19
CA GLN A 25 -9.58 4.13 0.55
C GLN A 25 -8.68 3.04 1.15
N VAL A 26 -7.73 3.39 2.02
CA VAL A 26 -6.71 2.47 2.55
C VAL A 26 -6.94 2.26 4.04
N PRO A 27 -7.75 1.26 4.43
CA PRO A 27 -7.99 0.96 5.84
C PRO A 27 -6.72 0.40 6.50
N ALA A 28 -6.57 0.66 7.80
CA ALA A 28 -5.63 -0.07 8.63
C ALA A 28 -6.23 -1.44 8.98
N VAL A 29 -5.54 -2.52 8.64
CA VAL A 29 -6.03 -3.89 8.80
C VAL A 29 -4.94 -4.76 9.41
N VAL A 30 -5.34 -5.60 10.36
CA VAL A 30 -4.54 -6.71 10.88
C VAL A 30 -5.31 -7.99 10.59
N ASN A 31 -4.82 -8.81 9.67
CA ASN A 31 -5.40 -10.08 9.31
C ASN A 31 -4.53 -11.22 9.86
N LEU A 32 -4.95 -11.77 11.01
CA LEU A 32 -4.24 -12.88 11.65
C LEU A 32 -4.47 -14.22 10.95
N GLN A 33 -5.58 -14.37 10.21
CA GLN A 33 -5.89 -15.60 9.48
C GLN A 33 -5.00 -15.76 8.24
N GLU A 34 -4.75 -14.67 7.53
CA GLU A 34 -3.88 -14.65 6.35
C GLU A 34 -2.46 -14.14 6.67
N HIS A 35 -2.13 -13.97 7.94
CA HIS A 35 -0.81 -13.58 8.44
C HIS A 35 -0.23 -12.32 7.78
N TRP A 36 -1.02 -11.25 7.67
CA TRP A 36 -0.54 -9.94 7.23
C TRP A 36 -1.17 -8.77 7.99
N ALA A 37 -0.51 -7.62 8.00
CA ALA A 37 -1.04 -6.36 8.50
C ALA A 37 -0.63 -5.21 7.57
N ALA A 38 -1.51 -4.25 7.35
CA ALA A 38 -1.23 -3.10 6.49
C ALA A 38 -1.89 -1.82 6.99
N GLY A 39 -1.31 -0.67 6.67
CA GLY A 39 -1.91 0.62 6.97
C GLY A 39 -1.13 1.78 6.39
N ALA A 40 -1.83 2.90 6.17
CA ALA A 40 -1.24 4.15 5.74
C ALA A 40 -1.17 5.17 6.88
N SER A 41 -0.26 6.12 6.78
CA SER A 41 -0.19 7.32 7.60
C SER A 41 0.18 8.52 6.74
N ARG A 42 -0.17 9.71 7.21
CA ARG A 42 0.18 10.96 6.51
C ARG A 42 1.63 11.32 6.79
N LEU A 43 2.32 11.74 5.74
CA LEU A 43 3.62 12.40 5.90
C LEU A 43 3.41 13.82 6.44
N PRO A 44 4.39 14.37 7.18
CA PRO A 44 4.36 15.78 7.60
C PRO A 44 4.21 16.74 6.42
N ASN A 45 3.77 17.97 6.71
CA ASN A 45 3.69 19.08 5.74
C ASN A 45 2.88 18.76 4.48
N ASP A 46 1.86 17.90 4.61
CA ASP A 46 1.02 17.46 3.50
C ASP A 46 1.82 16.85 2.31
N ALA A 47 3.00 16.30 2.57
CA ALA A 47 3.91 15.77 1.54
C ALA A 47 3.40 14.49 0.85
N GLY A 48 2.41 13.81 1.45
CA GLY A 48 1.80 12.60 0.92
C GLY A 48 1.55 11.55 2.00
N LEU A 49 1.79 10.28 1.65
CA LEU A 49 1.48 9.13 2.50
C LEU A 49 2.69 8.20 2.66
N ILE A 50 2.74 7.52 3.80
CA ILE A 50 3.58 6.34 4.02
C ILE A 50 2.66 5.13 4.21
N PHE A 51 2.85 4.09 3.43
CA PHE A 51 2.09 2.85 3.50
C PHE A 51 3.02 1.71 3.94
N LYS A 52 2.62 1.01 4.99
CA LYS A 52 3.40 -0.07 5.60
C LYS A 52 2.63 -1.37 5.50
N VAL A 53 3.35 -2.45 5.21
CA VAL A 53 2.80 -3.81 5.18
C VAL A 53 3.76 -4.75 5.91
N LEU A 54 3.21 -5.62 6.74
CA LEU A 54 3.88 -6.74 7.37
C LEU A 54 3.21 -8.03 6.87
N GLY A 55 3.99 -9.08 6.70
CA GLY A 55 3.48 -10.41 6.36
C GLY A 55 4.48 -11.51 6.72
N GLN A 56 4.02 -12.75 6.76
CA GLN A 56 4.91 -13.90 6.98
C GLN A 56 5.73 -14.22 5.73
N GLU A 57 5.16 -14.00 4.54
CA GLU A 57 5.81 -14.30 3.26
C GLU A 57 5.84 -13.10 2.32
N SER A 58 6.70 -13.16 1.30
CA SER A 58 6.89 -12.06 0.35
C SER A 58 5.71 -11.85 -0.58
N GLU A 59 5.02 -12.92 -0.98
CA GLU A 59 3.88 -12.87 -1.90
C GLU A 59 2.72 -11.99 -1.38
N PRO A 60 2.14 -12.22 -0.18
CA PRO A 60 1.04 -11.39 0.32
C PRO A 60 1.48 -9.92 0.52
N VAL A 61 2.73 -9.69 0.93
CA VAL A 61 3.27 -8.33 1.09
C VAL A 61 3.34 -7.62 -0.27
N GLN A 62 3.86 -8.28 -1.31
CA GLN A 62 3.91 -7.73 -2.66
C GLN A 62 2.50 -7.51 -3.24
N ALA A 63 1.55 -8.40 -2.95
CA ALA A 63 0.16 -8.24 -3.36
C ALA A 63 -0.46 -6.97 -2.74
N LYS A 64 -0.28 -6.74 -1.44
CA LYS A 64 -0.78 -5.53 -0.76
C LYS A 64 -0.12 -4.25 -1.24
N VAL A 65 1.19 -4.28 -1.53
CA VAL A 65 1.88 -3.15 -2.17
C VAL A 65 1.28 -2.85 -3.55
N ARG A 66 0.95 -3.89 -4.33
CA ARG A 66 0.33 -3.75 -5.65
C ARG A 66 -1.12 -3.27 -5.59
N GLU A 67 -1.89 -3.69 -4.58
CA GLU A 67 -3.23 -3.17 -4.31
C GLU A 67 -3.17 -1.67 -4.00
N PHE A 68 -2.27 -1.25 -3.10
CA PHE A 68 -2.03 0.17 -2.80
C PHE A 68 -1.66 0.94 -4.07
N TRP A 69 -0.72 0.42 -4.87
CA TRP A 69 -0.35 1.06 -6.14
C TRP A 69 -1.52 1.18 -7.12
N SER A 70 -2.42 0.18 -7.17
CA SER A 70 -3.62 0.23 -8.01
C SER A 70 -4.54 1.39 -7.62
N ILE A 71 -4.77 1.59 -6.31
CA ILE A 71 -5.54 2.72 -5.78
C ILE A 71 -4.88 4.04 -6.15
N VAL A 72 -3.56 4.16 -5.93
CA VAL A 72 -2.78 5.37 -6.22
C VAL A 72 -2.89 5.71 -7.71
N ARG A 73 -2.62 4.74 -8.59
CA ARG A 73 -2.57 4.99 -10.03
C ARG A 73 -3.94 5.38 -10.57
N GLN A 74 -5.00 4.69 -10.14
CA GLN A 74 -6.35 5.05 -10.52
C GLN A 74 -6.71 6.47 -10.02
N THR A 75 -6.35 6.82 -8.79
CA THR A 75 -6.70 8.12 -8.19
C THR A 75 -5.93 9.30 -8.79
N VAL A 76 -4.66 9.10 -9.14
CA VAL A 76 -3.77 10.17 -9.64
C VAL A 76 -3.87 10.31 -11.15
N THR A 77 -3.86 9.21 -11.90
CA THR A 77 -3.79 9.25 -13.36
C THR A 77 -5.07 8.79 -14.05
N GLY A 78 -6.08 8.33 -13.33
CA GLY A 78 -7.31 7.78 -13.90
C GLY A 78 -7.12 6.48 -14.69
N ALA A 79 -5.97 5.80 -14.52
CA ALA A 79 -5.57 4.65 -15.32
C ALA A 79 -5.18 3.45 -14.42
N PRO A 80 -5.46 2.21 -14.85
CA PRO A 80 -5.12 1.02 -14.08
C PRO A 80 -3.60 0.74 -14.11
N VAL A 81 -3.14 -0.03 -13.11
CA VAL A 81 -1.80 -0.65 -13.15
C VAL A 81 -1.83 -1.79 -14.16
N LEU A 82 -0.84 -1.84 -15.05
CA LEU A 82 -0.72 -2.92 -16.04
C LEU A 82 -0.61 -4.28 -15.34
N PRO A 83 -1.23 -5.35 -15.89
CA PRO A 83 -1.16 -6.69 -15.30
C PRO A 83 0.31 -7.14 -15.13
N LYS A 84 0.56 -8.03 -14.17
CA LYS A 84 1.89 -8.65 -14.06
C LYS A 84 2.16 -9.39 -15.37
N PHE A 85 3.37 -9.21 -15.92
CA PHE A 85 3.81 -9.99 -17.06
C PHE A 85 3.90 -11.47 -16.67
N VAL A 86 3.49 -12.36 -17.57
CA VAL A 86 3.29 -13.79 -17.29
C VAL A 86 4.58 -14.59 -17.05
N TRP A 87 5.74 -14.00 -17.33
CA TRP A 87 7.06 -14.65 -17.26
C TRP A 87 7.99 -14.02 -16.21
N ARG A 88 7.42 -13.59 -15.07
CA ARG A 88 8.18 -13.06 -13.93
C ARG A 88 7.78 -13.76 -12.64
#